data_AF-A0A8B6M219-F1
#
_entry.id   AF-A0A8B6M219-F1
#
_cell.length_a   1.000
_cell.length_b   1.000
_cell.length_c   1.000
_cell.angle_alpha   90.00
_cell.angle_beta   90.00
_cell.angle_gamma   90.00
#
_symmetry.space_group_name_H-M   'P 1'
#
loop_
_entity.id
_entity.type
_entity.pdbx_description
1 polymer ?
#
loop_
_entity_poly.entity_id
_entity_poly.type
_entity_poly.pdbx_seq_one_letter_code
_entity_poly.pdbx_strand_id
1 'polypeptide(L)'
;MLGASSSNLVWYKLGQWAEERARLNQRATDLVFGRRTVQVDQSYIDSLHAAAQQAGEAADHNYAAGVSWRKTSQRLDAELDEAKMLLADREAVIRQCDHTIAQLRDSLSQERKAHTKDRGNLYSLLGTLQILREAEKAGKAEWPEFQELKRLADKEAESMSRGERFPGYSGEQYQRYRYLVKALSA
;
A
#
# COMPACT_ATOMS: atom_id res chain seq x y z
N MET A 1 75.11 -1.15 53.63
CA MET A 1 74.33 -1.27 52.38
C MET A 1 74.71 -2.58 51.70
N LEU A 2 73.90 -3.61 51.86
CA LEU A 2 74.09 -4.95 51.30
C LEU A 2 72.88 -5.24 50.41
N GLY A 3 73.06 -5.37 49.10
CA GLY A 3 71.94 -5.68 48.21
C GLY A 3 72.22 -5.42 46.73
N ALA A 4 73.20 -6.09 46.14
CA ALA A 4 73.41 -6.06 44.68
C ALA A 4 74.21 -7.26 44.12
N SER A 5 74.06 -8.49 44.65
CA SER A 5 74.94 -9.59 44.23
C SER A 5 74.32 -10.97 43.99
N SER A 6 73.00 -11.15 44.08
CA SER A 6 72.35 -12.43 43.75
C SER A 6 71.61 -12.41 42.39
N SER A 7 71.06 -11.26 41.98
CA SER A 7 70.28 -11.15 40.73
C SER A 7 71.12 -11.38 39.46
N ASN A 8 72.28 -10.72 39.33
CA ASN A 8 73.10 -10.84 38.11
C ASN A 8 73.71 -12.23 37.91
N LEU A 9 74.04 -12.94 38.98
CA LEU A 9 74.54 -14.32 38.93
C LEU A 9 73.45 -15.31 38.50
N VAL A 10 72.21 -15.10 38.92
CA VAL A 10 71.06 -15.93 38.52
C VAL A 10 70.76 -15.73 37.04
N TRP A 11 70.73 -14.49 36.55
CA TRP A 11 70.51 -14.21 35.12
C TRP A 11 71.65 -14.71 34.24
N TYR A 12 72.91 -14.56 34.68
CA TYR A 12 74.06 -15.09 33.97
C TYR A 12 74.03 -16.62 33.87
N LYS A 13 73.70 -17.31 34.98
CA LYS A 13 73.55 -18.78 34.98
C LYS A 13 72.34 -19.25 34.16
N LEU A 14 71.23 -18.50 34.15
CA LEU A 14 70.08 -18.77 33.29
C LEU A 14 70.40 -18.59 31.81
N GLY A 15 71.20 -17.58 31.45
CA GLY A 15 71.69 -17.39 30.09
C GLY A 15 72.60 -18.54 29.64
N GLN A 16 73.54 -18.96 30.50
CA GLN A 16 74.39 -20.13 30.23
C GLN A 16 73.57 -21.41 30.08
N TRP A 17 72.58 -21.63 30.94
CA TRP A 17 71.68 -22.78 30.83
C TRP A 17 70.80 -22.75 29.59
N ALA A 18 70.33 -21.58 29.16
CA ALA A 18 69.55 -21.44 27.93
C ALA A 18 70.40 -21.71 26.69
N GLU A 19 71.65 -21.21 26.65
CA GLU A 19 72.59 -21.52 25.56
C GLU A 19 72.99 -23.00 25.54
N GLU A 20 73.28 -23.59 26.70
CA GLU A 20 73.62 -25.01 26.79
C GLU A 20 72.44 -25.89 26.39
N ARG A 21 71.21 -25.53 26.79
CA ARG A 21 69.99 -26.25 26.41
C ARG A 21 69.66 -26.07 24.93
N ALA A 22 69.89 -24.90 24.36
CA ALA A 22 69.78 -24.68 22.91
C ALA A 22 70.79 -25.53 22.15
N ARG A 23 72.06 -25.56 22.57
CA ARG A 23 73.11 -26.39 21.97
C ARG A 23 72.84 -27.88 22.11
N LEU A 24 72.32 -28.32 23.27
CA LEU A 24 71.95 -29.72 23.50
C LEU A 24 70.74 -30.12 22.66
N ASN A 25 69.71 -29.28 22.58
CA ASN A 25 68.56 -29.52 21.72
C ASN A 25 68.96 -29.58 20.24
N GLN A 26 69.85 -28.67 19.80
CA GLN A 26 70.36 -28.63 18.44
C GLN A 26 71.24 -29.85 18.12
N ARG A 27 72.08 -30.30 19.06
CA ARG A 27 72.85 -31.56 18.94
C ARG A 27 71.94 -32.78 18.94
N ALA A 28 70.88 -32.80 19.75
CA ALA A 28 69.92 -33.89 19.80
C ALA A 28 69.10 -33.98 18.51
N THR A 29 68.68 -32.85 17.94
CA THR A 29 68.02 -32.81 16.63
C THR A 29 68.98 -33.21 15.51
N ASP A 30 70.22 -32.71 15.54
CA ASP A 30 71.27 -33.10 14.57
C ASP A 30 71.59 -34.61 14.65
N LEU A 31 71.57 -35.22 15.84
CA LEU A 31 71.82 -36.66 16.05
C LEU A 31 70.66 -37.55 15.61
N VAL A 32 69.41 -37.13 15.88
CA VAL A 32 68.22 -37.96 15.60
C VAL A 32 67.81 -37.88 14.14
N PHE A 33 67.94 -36.72 13.51
CA PHE A 33 67.46 -36.49 12.14
C PHE A 33 68.57 -36.34 11.10
N GLY A 34 69.83 -36.21 11.54
CA GLY A 34 70.95 -35.84 10.68
C GLY A 34 70.84 -34.39 10.20
N ARG A 35 71.98 -33.77 9.88
CA ARG A 35 71.98 -32.49 9.16
C ARG A 35 71.64 -32.73 7.70
N ARG A 36 70.35 -32.69 7.36
CA ARG A 36 69.92 -32.62 5.97
C ARG A 36 69.83 -31.15 5.58
N THR A 37 70.79 -30.66 4.81
CA THR A 37 70.68 -29.35 4.15
C THR A 37 69.47 -29.41 3.23
N VAL A 38 68.40 -28.72 3.61
CA VAL A 38 67.28 -28.49 2.69
C VAL A 38 67.79 -27.49 1.66
N GLN A 39 68.15 -27.97 0.48
CA GLN A 39 68.42 -27.10 -0.66
C GLN A 39 67.06 -26.56 -1.10
N VAL A 40 66.81 -25.30 -0.73
CA VAL A 40 65.68 -24.56 -1.28
C VAL A 40 66.15 -24.07 -2.65
N ASP A 41 65.67 -24.74 -3.70
CA ASP A 41 65.96 -24.31 -5.05
C ASP A 41 65.29 -22.97 -5.34
N GLN A 42 65.99 -22.11 -6.09
CA GLN A 42 65.47 -20.80 -6.48
C GLN A 42 64.11 -20.90 -7.19
N SER A 43 63.88 -21.97 -7.95
CA SER A 43 62.59 -22.25 -8.61
C SER A 43 61.42 -22.40 -7.62
N TYR A 44 61.66 -22.96 -6.44
CA TYR A 44 60.65 -23.07 -5.39
C TYR A 44 60.33 -21.69 -4.80
N ILE A 45 61.35 -20.87 -4.55
CA ILE A 45 61.19 -19.49 -4.09
C ILE A 45 60.43 -18.65 -5.12
N ASP A 46 60.77 -18.78 -6.41
CA ASP A 46 60.11 -18.09 -7.52
C ASP A 46 58.64 -18.53 -7.63
N SER A 47 58.34 -19.82 -7.44
CA SER A 47 56.96 -20.33 -7.46
C SER A 47 56.12 -19.78 -6.29
N LEU A 48 56.72 -19.64 -5.10
CA LEU A 48 56.05 -19.04 -3.95
C LEU A 48 55.81 -17.54 -4.15
N HIS A 49 56.76 -16.82 -4.75
CA HIS A 49 56.56 -15.42 -5.11
C HIS A 49 55.45 -15.24 -6.15
N ALA A 50 55.42 -16.09 -7.18
CA ALA A 50 54.35 -16.08 -8.18
C ALA A 50 52.98 -16.38 -7.56
N ALA A 51 52.90 -17.38 -6.68
CA ALA A 51 51.66 -17.72 -5.97
C ALA A 51 51.20 -16.58 -5.04
N ALA A 52 52.13 -15.93 -4.32
CA ALA A 52 51.82 -14.80 -3.47
C ALA A 52 51.32 -13.58 -4.28
N GLN A 53 51.96 -13.31 -5.42
CA GLN A 53 51.52 -12.25 -6.32
C GLN A 53 50.12 -12.52 -6.88
N GLN A 54 49.87 -13.74 -7.37
CA GLN A 54 48.56 -14.12 -7.88
C GLN A 54 47.47 -14.07 -6.80
N ALA A 55 47.78 -14.46 -5.56
CA ALA A 55 46.87 -14.34 -4.44
C ALA A 55 46.58 -12.86 -4.10
N GLY A 56 47.58 -11.98 -4.20
CA GLY A 56 47.43 -10.54 -4.05
C GLY A 56 46.50 -9.95 -5.11
N GLU A 57 46.75 -10.25 -6.39
CA GLU A 57 45.92 -9.79 -7.50
C GLU A 57 44.46 -10.28 -7.38
N ALA A 58 44.26 -11.55 -6.97
CA ALA A 58 42.93 -12.09 -6.72
C ALA A 58 42.24 -11.43 -5.52
N ALA A 59 42.98 -11.11 -4.45
CA ALA A 59 42.45 -10.41 -3.29
C ALA A 59 42.01 -8.99 -3.66
N ASP A 60 42.81 -8.26 -4.42
CA ASP A 60 42.50 -6.91 -4.89
C ASP A 60 41.27 -6.91 -5.80
N HIS A 61 41.21 -7.85 -6.76
CA HIS A 61 40.05 -8.02 -7.64
C HIS A 61 38.77 -8.31 -6.83
N ASN A 62 38.83 -9.25 -5.88
CA ASN A 62 37.68 -9.61 -5.06
C ASN A 62 37.24 -8.47 -4.14
N TYR A 63 38.20 -7.70 -3.61
CA TYR A 63 37.90 -6.51 -2.83
C TYR A 63 37.18 -5.46 -3.68
N ALA A 64 37.68 -5.16 -4.88
CA ALA A 64 37.05 -4.23 -5.81
C ALA A 64 35.63 -4.69 -6.22
N ALA A 65 35.45 -5.98 -6.51
CA ALA A 65 34.15 -6.57 -6.81
C ALA A 65 33.19 -6.39 -5.62
N GLY A 66 33.63 -6.71 -4.40
CA GLY A 66 32.83 -6.55 -3.18
C GLY A 66 32.40 -5.10 -2.91
N VAL A 67 33.28 -4.14 -3.15
CA VAL A 67 32.95 -2.70 -3.05
C VAL A 67 31.89 -2.31 -4.08
N SER A 68 32.02 -2.78 -5.32
CA SER A 68 31.04 -2.47 -6.38
C SER A 68 29.66 -3.08 -6.07
N TRP A 69 29.60 -4.33 -5.63
CA TRP A 69 28.35 -4.98 -5.22
C TRP A 69 27.70 -4.28 -4.03
N ARG A 70 28.48 -3.86 -3.03
CA ARG A 70 27.95 -3.07 -1.91
C ARG A 70 27.30 -1.78 -2.39
N LYS A 71 27.95 -1.06 -3.31
CA LYS A 71 27.40 0.18 -3.88
C LYS A 71 26.10 -0.08 -4.66
N THR A 72 26.06 -1.15 -5.45
CA THR A 72 24.85 -1.55 -6.18
C THR A 72 23.71 -1.94 -5.24
N SER A 73 23.99 -2.69 -4.17
CA SER A 73 23.01 -3.05 -3.14
C SER A 73 22.40 -1.80 -2.51
N GLN A 74 23.24 -0.87 -2.05
CA GLN A 74 22.78 0.39 -1.44
C GLN A 74 21.90 1.21 -2.39
N ARG A 75 22.26 1.22 -3.68
CA ARG A 75 21.45 1.90 -4.70
C ARG A 75 20.09 1.21 -4.87
N LEU A 76 20.05 -0.10 -4.98
CA LEU A 76 18.80 -0.86 -5.13
C LEU A 76 17.91 -0.74 -3.89
N ASP A 77 18.50 -0.70 -2.69
CA ASP A 77 17.76 -0.46 -1.45
C ASP A 77 17.08 0.93 -1.47
N ALA A 78 17.80 1.96 -1.93
CA ALA A 78 17.23 3.30 -2.09
C ALA A 78 16.13 3.35 -3.16
N GLU A 79 16.33 2.72 -4.32
CA GLU A 79 15.31 2.63 -5.38
C GLU A 79 14.06 1.86 -4.91
N LEU A 80 14.24 0.81 -4.09
CA LEU A 80 13.14 0.06 -3.50
C LEU A 80 12.33 0.91 -2.52
N ASP A 81 12.99 1.70 -1.67
CA ASP A 81 12.31 2.56 -0.71
C ASP A 81 11.57 3.71 -1.42
N GLU A 82 12.13 4.28 -2.49
CA GLU A 82 11.43 5.22 -3.36
C GLU A 82 10.19 4.58 -4.01
N ALA A 83 10.32 3.36 -4.54
CA ALA A 83 9.19 2.65 -5.14
C ALA A 83 8.07 2.36 -4.14
N LYS A 84 8.40 2.00 -2.89
CA LYS A 84 7.42 1.81 -1.81
C LYS A 84 6.68 3.10 -1.48
N MET A 85 7.39 4.23 -1.41
CA MET A 85 6.79 5.54 -1.17
C MET A 85 5.81 5.91 -2.29
N LEU A 86 6.22 5.75 -3.54
CA LEU A 86 5.34 5.99 -4.69
C LEU A 86 4.11 5.09 -4.68
N LEU A 87 4.27 3.82 -4.31
CA LEU A 87 3.15 2.88 -4.21
C LEU A 87 2.16 3.31 -3.12
N ALA A 88 2.63 3.72 -1.95
CA ALA A 88 1.79 4.24 -0.88
C ALA A 88 1.00 5.49 -1.31
N ASP A 89 1.64 6.43 -2.02
CA ASP A 89 0.97 7.62 -2.55
C ASP A 89 -0.12 7.25 -3.57
N ARG A 90 0.15 6.28 -4.45
CA ARG A 90 -0.83 5.81 -5.43
C ARG A 90 -2.00 5.10 -4.77
N GLU A 91 -1.76 4.29 -3.75
CA GLU A 91 -2.83 3.67 -2.95
C GLU A 91 -3.70 4.71 -2.25
N ALA A 92 -3.11 5.78 -1.73
CA ALA A 92 -3.87 6.87 -1.11
C ALA A 92 -4.79 7.57 -2.13
N VAL A 93 -4.29 7.85 -3.33
CA VAL A 93 -5.07 8.44 -4.44
C VAL A 93 -6.22 7.51 -4.84
N ILE A 94 -5.96 6.22 -5.00
CA ILE A 94 -6.99 5.22 -5.34
C ILE A 94 -8.10 5.22 -4.29
N ARG A 95 -7.76 5.19 -3.00
CA ARG A 95 -8.76 5.23 -1.91
C ARG A 95 -9.59 6.51 -1.94
N GLN A 96 -8.99 7.65 -2.25
CA GLN A 96 -9.70 8.92 -2.38
C GLN A 96 -10.65 8.91 -3.58
N CYS A 97 -10.22 8.38 -4.73
CA CYS A 97 -11.05 8.19 -5.90
C CYS A 97 -12.24 7.27 -5.61
N ASP A 98 -12.02 6.13 -4.96
CA ASP A 98 -13.07 5.19 -4.58
C ASP A 98 -14.11 5.83 -3.66
N HIS A 99 -13.66 6.62 -2.68
CA HIS A 99 -14.56 7.38 -1.81
C HIS A 99 -15.42 8.37 -2.61
N THR A 100 -14.81 9.08 -3.57
CA THR A 100 -15.50 10.05 -4.43
C THR A 100 -16.51 9.36 -5.33
N ILE A 101 -16.15 8.21 -5.91
CA ILE A 101 -17.06 7.39 -6.73
C ILE A 101 -18.24 6.90 -5.90
N ALA A 102 -18.01 6.46 -4.65
CA ALA A 102 -19.09 6.06 -3.76
C ALA A 102 -20.07 7.21 -3.49
N GLN A 103 -19.56 8.40 -3.15
CA GLN A 103 -20.40 9.60 -2.95
C GLN A 103 -21.20 9.96 -4.20
N LEU A 104 -20.58 9.95 -5.38
CA LEU A 104 -21.27 10.25 -6.64
C LEU A 104 -22.35 9.21 -6.98
N ARG A 105 -22.10 7.92 -6.70
CA ARG A 105 -23.10 6.85 -6.89
C ARG A 105 -24.29 7.03 -5.97
N ASP A 106 -24.06 7.40 -4.70
CA ASP A 106 -25.13 7.66 -3.74
C ASP A 106 -25.96 8.88 -4.15
N SER A 107 -25.33 9.98 -4.54
CA SER A 107 -26.01 11.17 -5.05
C SER A 107 -26.83 10.84 -6.30
N LEU A 108 -26.27 10.11 -7.27
CA LEU A 108 -27.00 9.70 -8.48
C LEU A 108 -28.20 8.80 -8.14
N SER A 109 -28.06 7.90 -7.16
CA SER A 109 -29.15 7.05 -6.67
C SER A 109 -30.28 7.88 -6.04
N GLN A 110 -29.93 8.89 -5.24
CA GLN A 110 -30.89 9.81 -4.64
C GLN A 110 -31.61 10.65 -5.71
N GLU A 111 -30.88 11.20 -6.68
CA GLU A 111 -31.46 11.94 -7.80
C GLU A 111 -32.38 11.07 -8.65
N ARG A 112 -32.00 9.83 -8.96
CA ARG A 112 -32.86 8.89 -9.69
C ARG A 112 -34.15 8.60 -8.94
N LYS A 113 -34.09 8.40 -7.61
CA LYS A 113 -35.29 8.20 -6.78
C LYS A 113 -36.19 9.44 -6.79
N ALA A 114 -35.60 10.63 -6.69
CA ALA A 114 -36.34 11.88 -6.80
C ALA A 114 -37.02 12.03 -8.17
N HIS A 115 -36.28 11.88 -9.27
CA HIS A 115 -36.82 11.95 -10.62
C HIS A 115 -37.91 10.91 -10.90
N THR A 116 -37.77 9.70 -10.37
CA THR A 116 -38.80 8.66 -10.50
C THR A 116 -40.09 9.07 -9.79
N LYS A 117 -39.98 9.65 -8.59
CA LYS A 117 -41.12 10.18 -7.85
C LYS A 117 -41.79 11.35 -8.59
N ASP A 118 -40.98 12.29 -9.09
CA ASP A 118 -41.48 13.45 -9.84
C ASP A 118 -42.19 13.03 -11.14
N ARG A 119 -41.66 12.05 -11.89
CA ARG A 119 -42.37 11.44 -13.03
C ARG A 119 -43.68 10.79 -12.62
N GLY A 120 -43.69 10.03 -11.52
CA GLY A 120 -44.90 9.39 -11.00
C GLY A 120 -46.02 10.39 -10.70
N ASN A 121 -45.67 11.50 -10.04
CA ASN A 121 -46.62 12.59 -9.77
C ASN A 121 -47.16 13.20 -11.06
N LEU A 122 -46.29 13.49 -12.04
CA LEU A 122 -46.72 14.07 -13.31
C LEU A 122 -47.70 13.16 -14.06
N TYR A 123 -47.47 11.84 -14.06
CA TYR A 123 -48.42 10.88 -14.63
C TYR A 123 -49.74 10.80 -13.84
N SER A 124 -49.69 10.91 -12.51
CA SER A 124 -50.89 10.99 -11.67
C SER A 124 -51.74 12.21 -12.01
N LEU A 125 -51.13 13.38 -12.15
CA LEU A 125 -51.82 14.61 -12.54
C LEU A 125 -52.45 14.46 -13.94
N LEU A 126 -51.69 13.96 -14.92
CA LEU A 126 -52.20 13.73 -16.28
C LEU A 126 -53.41 12.77 -16.29
N GLY A 127 -53.33 11.68 -15.54
CA GLY A 127 -54.45 10.73 -15.40
C GLY A 127 -55.68 11.39 -14.77
N THR A 128 -55.47 12.21 -13.73
CA THR A 128 -56.54 12.94 -13.05
C THR A 128 -57.21 13.96 -13.99
N LEU A 129 -56.43 14.71 -14.76
CA LEU A 129 -56.94 15.65 -15.76
C LEU A 129 -57.72 14.93 -16.87
N GLN A 130 -57.30 13.74 -17.28
CA GLN A 130 -58.02 12.93 -18.24
C GLN A 130 -59.40 12.50 -17.70
N ILE A 131 -59.46 12.01 -16.45
CA ILE A 131 -60.71 11.61 -15.80
C ILE A 131 -61.67 12.80 -15.69
N LEU A 132 -61.17 13.97 -15.28
CA LEU A 132 -61.97 15.19 -15.24
C LEU A 132 -62.53 15.54 -16.62
N ARG A 133 -61.69 15.48 -17.67
CA ARG A 133 -62.15 15.74 -19.04
C ARG A 133 -63.22 14.76 -19.52
N GLU A 134 -63.11 13.48 -19.16
CA GLU A 134 -64.11 12.46 -19.49
C GLU A 134 -65.42 12.67 -18.72
N ALA A 135 -65.33 12.99 -17.43
CA ALA A 135 -66.48 13.30 -16.58
C ALA A 135 -67.22 14.56 -17.07
N GLU A 136 -66.50 15.58 -17.51
CA GLU A 136 -67.08 16.79 -18.11
C GLU A 136 -67.87 16.47 -19.39
N LYS A 137 -67.31 15.66 -20.28
CA LYS A 137 -68.01 15.17 -21.49
C LYS A 137 -69.26 14.34 -21.16
N ALA A 138 -69.24 13.62 -20.06
CA ALA A 138 -70.37 12.83 -19.56
C ALA A 138 -71.42 13.67 -18.80
N GLY A 139 -71.23 14.99 -18.68
CA GLY A 139 -72.16 15.88 -17.99
C GLY A 139 -72.07 15.86 -16.47
N LYS A 140 -71.00 15.31 -15.90
CA LYS A 140 -70.80 15.19 -14.43
C LYS A 140 -70.06 16.38 -13.81
N ALA A 141 -69.92 17.49 -14.54
CA ALA A 141 -69.15 18.66 -14.08
C ALA A 141 -69.70 19.28 -12.78
N GLU A 142 -71.02 19.18 -12.56
CA GLU A 142 -71.68 19.70 -11.35
C GLU A 142 -71.62 18.74 -10.16
N TRP A 143 -71.06 17.54 -10.32
CA TRP A 143 -70.99 16.57 -9.23
C TRP A 143 -70.01 17.04 -8.15
N PRO A 144 -70.33 16.85 -6.86
CA PRO A 144 -69.43 17.25 -5.77
C PRO A 144 -68.08 16.55 -5.87
N GLU A 145 -68.06 15.28 -6.32
CA GLU A 145 -66.82 14.53 -6.56
C GLU A 145 -65.95 15.16 -7.65
N PHE A 146 -66.55 15.72 -8.70
CA PHE A 146 -65.83 16.41 -9.76
C PHE A 146 -65.13 17.65 -9.22
N GLN A 147 -65.86 18.47 -8.46
CA GLN A 147 -65.34 19.70 -7.88
C GLN A 147 -64.21 19.42 -6.88
N GLU A 148 -64.34 18.33 -6.11
CA GLU A 148 -63.30 17.90 -5.17
C GLU A 148 -62.05 17.39 -5.90
N LEU A 149 -62.21 16.55 -6.92
CA LEU A 149 -61.09 16.04 -7.72
C LEU A 149 -60.38 17.17 -8.48
N LYS A 150 -61.14 18.14 -9.01
CA LYS A 150 -60.59 19.34 -9.66
C LYS A 150 -59.74 20.17 -8.69
N ARG A 151 -60.23 20.43 -7.47
CA ARG A 151 -59.44 21.14 -6.44
C ARG A 151 -58.17 20.39 -6.07
N LEU A 152 -58.21 19.05 -6.03
CA LEU A 152 -57.02 18.23 -5.77
C LEU A 152 -56.00 18.32 -6.91
N ALA A 153 -56.46 18.29 -8.16
CA ALA A 153 -55.62 18.46 -9.35
C ALA A 153 -55.01 19.87 -9.43
N ASP A 154 -55.80 20.91 -9.12
CA ASP A 154 -55.33 22.30 -9.11
C ASP A 154 -54.21 22.50 -8.06
N LYS A 155 -54.38 21.93 -6.86
CA LYS A 155 -53.33 21.95 -5.82
C LYS A 155 -52.05 21.23 -6.26
N GLU A 156 -52.18 20.08 -6.92
CA GLU A 156 -51.04 19.34 -7.45
C GLU A 156 -50.33 20.14 -8.56
N ALA A 157 -51.08 20.73 -9.49
CA ALA A 157 -50.56 21.59 -10.54
C ALA A 157 -49.88 22.87 -9.99
N GLU A 158 -50.42 23.46 -8.91
CA GLU A 158 -49.86 24.64 -8.27
C GLU A 158 -48.54 24.34 -7.55
N SER A 159 -48.42 23.21 -6.84
CA SER A 159 -47.13 22.78 -6.29
C SER A 159 -46.10 22.54 -7.39
N MET A 160 -46.50 21.90 -8.50
CA MET A 160 -45.60 21.65 -9.62
C MET A 160 -45.16 22.94 -10.33
N SER A 161 -46.05 23.93 -10.49
CA SER A 161 -45.72 25.21 -11.15
C SER A 161 -44.73 26.04 -10.34
N ARG A 162 -44.75 25.91 -9.01
CA ARG A 162 -43.77 26.53 -8.10
C ARG A 162 -42.43 25.79 -8.05
N GLY A 163 -42.28 24.67 -8.76
CA GLY A 163 -41.10 23.82 -8.69
C GLY A 163 -40.98 23.06 -7.35
N GLU A 164 -42.04 23.06 -6.55
CA GLU A 164 -42.09 22.30 -5.30
C GLU A 164 -42.39 20.83 -5.59
N ARG A 165 -41.76 19.93 -4.85
CA ARG A 165 -42.08 18.50 -4.95
C ARG A 165 -43.45 18.24 -4.37
N PHE A 166 -44.39 17.81 -5.22
CA PHE A 166 -45.67 17.32 -4.75
C PHE A 166 -45.43 16.02 -3.94
N PRO A 167 -45.83 15.96 -2.66
CA PRO A 167 -45.54 14.80 -1.82
C PRO A 167 -46.30 13.53 -2.28
N GLY A 168 -47.30 13.68 -3.15
CA GLY A 168 -48.28 12.66 -3.50
C GLY A 168 -49.43 12.63 -2.50
N TYR A 169 -50.51 11.92 -2.82
CA TYR A 169 -51.55 11.61 -1.85
C TYR A 169 -51.10 10.43 -0.99
N SER A 170 -51.24 10.53 0.33
CA SER A 170 -50.93 9.44 1.27
C SER A 170 -52.05 9.25 2.28
N GLY A 171 -52.12 8.06 2.89
CA GLY A 171 -53.11 7.73 3.91
C GLY A 171 -54.56 7.92 3.44
N GLU A 172 -55.36 8.62 4.26
CA GLU A 172 -56.77 8.91 3.98
C GLU A 172 -56.97 9.72 2.69
N GLN A 173 -56.06 10.64 2.38
CA GLN A 173 -56.16 11.47 1.18
C GLN A 173 -56.04 10.63 -0.10
N TYR A 174 -55.19 9.59 -0.08
CA TYR A 174 -55.08 8.65 -1.20
C TYR A 174 -56.34 7.79 -1.35
N GLN A 175 -56.94 7.35 -0.25
CA GLN A 175 -58.21 6.62 -0.30
C GLN A 175 -59.34 7.49 -0.85
N ARG A 176 -59.40 8.76 -0.42
CA ARG A 176 -60.36 9.74 -0.95
C ARG A 176 -60.16 9.97 -2.44
N TYR A 177 -58.91 10.17 -2.89
CA TYR A 177 -58.57 10.27 -4.30
C TYR A 177 -59.08 9.07 -5.11
N ARG A 178 -58.82 7.84 -4.65
CA ARG A 178 -59.29 6.62 -5.33
C ARG A 178 -60.82 6.54 -5.40
N TYR A 179 -61.52 6.97 -4.36
CA TYR A 179 -62.98 7.05 -4.36
C TYR A 179 -63.48 8.03 -5.43
N LEU A 180 -62.92 9.25 -5.48
CA LEU A 180 -63.32 10.29 -6.42
C LEU A 180 -63.12 9.84 -7.87
N VAL A 181 -61.95 9.24 -8.16
CA VAL A 181 -61.66 8.66 -9.48
C VAL A 181 -62.71 7.61 -9.84
N LYS A 182 -62.98 6.66 -8.94
CA LYS A 182 -63.96 5.59 -9.20
C LYS A 182 -65.38 6.12 -9.40
N ALA A 183 -65.79 7.14 -8.65
CA ALA A 183 -67.13 7.73 -8.77
C ALA A 183 -67.35 8.45 -10.11
N LEU A 184 -66.29 9.07 -10.65
CA LEU A 184 -66.38 9.82 -11.90
C LEU A 184 -66.19 8.93 -13.14
N SER A 185 -65.41 7.84 -13.02
CA SER A 185 -65.19 6.86 -14.09
C SER A 185 -66.30 5.81 -14.26
N ALA A 186 -67.24 5.70 -13.30
CA ALA A 186 -68.38 4.78 -13.35
C ALA A 186 -69.54 5.34 -14.18
#